data_AF-A0A8S2D404-F1
#
_entry.id   AF-A0A8S2D404-F1
#
_cell.length_a   1.000
_cell.length_b   1.000
_cell.length_c   1.000
_cell.angle_alpha   90.00
_cell.angle_beta   90.00
_cell.angle_gamma   90.00
#
_symmetry.space_group_name_H-M   'P 1'
#
loop_
_entity.id
_entity.type
_entity.pdbx_description
1 polymer ?
#
loop_
_entity_poly.entity_id
_entity_poly.type
_entity_poly.pdbx_seq_one_letter_code
_entity_poly.pdbx_strand_id
1 'polypeptide(L)'
;MCCFLPANSSEEDRTLAYALANQHHLDLQEIVLDQSVEQLKQKVENATKQTMNKLALGNMKSRLRMVSLYGLGQTLNYLVLGTGNAAELHVGYFTKHGDGGCDLLPIAGLVKGEVKQLAEFLEVLPAIINRAPSAGL
;
A
#
# COMPACT_ATOMS: atom_id res chain seq x y z
N MET A 1 11.01 -7.81 7.65
CA MET A 1 9.60 -7.62 8.01
C MET A 1 8.89 -6.98 6.82
N CYS A 2 7.74 -7.52 6.42
CA CYS A 2 6.80 -6.90 5.48
C CYS A 2 5.45 -6.69 6.17
N CYS A 3 4.61 -5.81 5.62
CA CYS A 3 3.35 -5.46 6.25
C CYS A 3 2.18 -5.56 5.25
N PHE A 4 1.07 -6.14 5.68
CA PHE A 4 -0.22 -6.08 4.99
C PHE A 4 -1.17 -5.22 5.81
N LEU A 5 -1.67 -4.13 5.20
CA LEU A 5 -2.49 -3.12 5.88
C LEU A 5 -3.87 -3.03 5.22
N PRO A 6 -4.76 -4.03 5.41
CA PRO A 6 -6.08 -4.01 4.80
C PRO A 6 -6.91 -2.83 5.34
N ALA A 7 -7.63 -2.19 4.43
CA ALA A 7 -8.51 -1.06 4.70
C ALA A 7 -9.77 -1.19 3.84
N ASN A 8 -10.57 -2.21 4.18
CA ASN A 8 -11.62 -2.81 3.35
C ASN A 8 -11.05 -3.41 2.05
N SER A 9 -9.95 -4.14 2.17
CA SER A 9 -9.27 -4.83 1.07
C SER A 9 -9.95 -6.17 0.76
N SER A 10 -9.70 -6.71 -0.44
CA SER A 10 -10.30 -7.99 -0.84
C SER A 10 -9.60 -9.19 -0.18
N GLU A 11 -10.34 -10.29 0.01
CA GLU A 11 -9.76 -11.57 0.47
C GLU A 11 -8.71 -12.12 -0.51
N GLU A 12 -8.84 -11.79 -1.79
CA GLU A 12 -7.85 -12.16 -2.81
C GLU A 12 -6.50 -11.47 -2.55
N ASP A 13 -6.49 -10.17 -2.24
CA ASP A 13 -5.26 -9.43 -1.91
C ASP A 13 -4.58 -10.01 -0.69
N ARG A 14 -5.37 -10.34 0.33
CA ARG A 14 -4.89 -11.00 1.56
C ARG A 14 -4.26 -12.35 1.24
N THR A 15 -4.97 -13.19 0.50
CA THR A 15 -4.49 -14.53 0.11
C THR A 15 -3.16 -14.45 -0.64
N LEU A 16 -3.04 -13.53 -1.60
CA LEU A 16 -1.80 -13.36 -2.39
C LEU A 16 -0.64 -12.80 -1.56
N ALA A 17 -0.90 -11.85 -0.64
CA ALA A 17 0.10 -11.32 0.26
C ALA A 17 0.70 -12.41 1.16
N TYR A 18 -0.16 -13.25 1.77
CA TYR A 18 0.29 -14.38 2.59
C TYR A 18 1.02 -15.44 1.77
N ALA A 19 0.52 -15.77 0.58
CA ALA A 19 1.17 -16.74 -0.30
C ALA A 19 2.59 -16.30 -0.69
N LEU A 20 2.76 -15.03 -1.08
CA LEU A 20 4.07 -14.48 -1.45
C LEU A 20 5.02 -14.43 -0.25
N ALA A 21 4.54 -13.98 0.91
CA ALA A 21 5.35 -13.93 2.13
C ALA A 21 5.84 -15.32 2.55
N ASN A 22 4.96 -16.32 2.52
CA ASN A 22 5.30 -17.70 2.84
C ASN A 22 6.31 -18.29 1.85
N GLN A 23 6.15 -18.05 0.54
CA GLN A 23 7.08 -18.52 -0.48
C GLN A 23 8.51 -18.02 -0.25
N HIS A 24 8.65 -16.76 0.17
CA HIS A 24 9.95 -16.10 0.37
C HIS A 24 10.42 -16.05 1.83
N HIS A 25 9.76 -16.82 2.72
CA HIS A 25 10.06 -16.85 4.16
C HIS A 25 10.12 -15.47 4.82
N LEU A 26 9.22 -14.57 4.41
CA LEU A 26 9.13 -13.22 4.93
C LEU A 26 8.23 -13.17 6.17
N ASP A 27 8.70 -12.48 7.20
CA ASP A 27 7.90 -12.14 8.38
C ASP A 27 6.86 -11.06 8.00
N LEU A 28 5.61 -11.51 7.79
CA LEU A 28 4.47 -10.67 7.41
C LEU A 28 3.64 -10.28 8.64
N GLN A 29 3.54 -8.97 8.86
CA GLN A 29 2.69 -8.38 9.90
C GLN A 29 1.39 -7.83 9.28
N GLU A 30 0.23 -8.31 9.75
CA GLU A 30 -1.08 -7.82 9.33
C GLU A 30 -1.62 -6.79 10.32
N ILE A 31 -1.96 -5.58 9.86
CA ILE A 31 -2.59 -4.52 10.65
C ILE A 31 -3.88 -4.10 9.97
N VAL A 32 -5.01 -4.52 10.53
CA VAL A 32 -6.34 -4.21 10.00
C VAL A 32 -6.74 -2.78 10.34
N LEU A 33 -7.02 -1.97 9.32
CA LEU A 33 -7.33 -0.54 9.46
C LEU A 33 -8.81 -0.20 9.24
N ASP A 34 -9.65 -1.19 8.93
CA ASP A 34 -11.06 -1.02 8.57
C ASP A 34 -11.83 -0.12 9.55
N GLN A 35 -11.74 -0.40 10.86
CA GLN A 35 -12.43 0.39 11.88
C GLN A 35 -11.87 1.81 11.97
N SER A 36 -10.55 1.98 11.86
CA SER A 36 -9.90 3.30 11.92
C SER A 36 -10.29 4.18 10.74
N VAL A 37 -10.42 3.60 9.54
CA VAL A 37 -10.93 4.31 8.35
C VAL A 37 -12.37 4.75 8.56
N GLU A 38 -13.26 3.84 8.99
CA GLU A 38 -14.68 4.17 9.15
C GLU A 38 -14.90 5.23 10.24
N GLN A 39 -14.18 5.14 11.37
CA GLN A 39 -14.25 6.14 12.44
C GLN A 39 -13.78 7.52 11.97
N LEU A 40 -12.67 7.58 11.22
CA LEU A 40 -12.15 8.85 10.72
C LEU A 40 -13.07 9.45 9.65
N LYS A 41 -13.56 8.62 8.74
CA LYS A 41 -14.58 9.00 7.75
C LYS A 41 -15.81 9.61 8.45
N GLN A 42 -16.41 8.89 9.40
CA GLN A 42 -17.60 9.37 10.11
C GLN A 42 -17.34 10.70 10.83
N LYS A 43 -16.16 10.88 11.46
CA LYS A 43 -15.80 12.15 12.11
C LYS A 43 -15.73 13.30 11.11
N VAL A 44 -15.11 13.09 9.95
CA VAL A 44 -15.00 14.12 8.90
C VAL A 44 -16.37 14.44 8.29
N GLU A 45 -17.19 13.44 7.99
CA GLU A 45 -18.54 13.63 7.45
C GLU A 45 -19.44 14.37 8.46
N ASN A 46 -19.34 14.02 9.75
CA ASN A 46 -20.09 14.69 10.82
C ASN A 46 -19.68 16.17 11.00
N ALA A 47 -18.39 16.47 10.84
CA ALA A 47 -17.85 17.83 10.96
C ALA A 47 -18.21 18.70 9.75
N THR A 48 -18.15 18.13 8.54
CA THR A 48 -18.42 18.85 7.28
C THR A 48 -19.89 18.86 6.89
N LYS A 49 -20.71 17.96 7.46
CA LYS A 49 -22.08 17.65 7.02
C LYS A 49 -22.16 17.19 5.56
N GLN A 50 -21.08 16.61 5.03
CA GLN A 50 -20.97 16.12 3.66
C GLN A 50 -20.53 14.67 3.64
N THR A 51 -21.04 13.89 2.68
CA THR A 51 -20.54 12.54 2.42
C THR A 51 -19.18 12.60 1.74
N MET A 52 -18.25 11.77 2.22
CA MET A 52 -16.91 11.67 1.67
C MET A 52 -16.95 11.00 0.29
N ASN A 53 -16.43 11.67 -0.72
CA ASN A 53 -16.32 11.08 -2.05
C ASN A 53 -15.24 9.97 -2.10
N LYS A 54 -15.30 9.12 -3.14
CA LYS A 54 -14.40 7.97 -3.31
C LYS A 54 -12.91 8.35 -3.32
N LEU A 55 -12.56 9.46 -3.97
CA LEU A 55 -11.16 9.91 -4.05
C LEU A 55 -10.64 10.36 -2.67
N ALA A 56 -11.47 11.09 -1.92
CA ALA A 56 -11.13 11.52 -0.56
C ALA A 56 -10.97 10.32 0.38
N LEU A 57 -11.87 9.34 0.30
CA LEU A 57 -11.77 8.09 1.07
C LEU A 57 -10.52 7.29 0.68
N GLY A 58 -10.23 7.16 -0.62
CA GLY A 58 -9.06 6.46 -1.11
C GLY A 58 -7.74 7.08 -0.63
N ASN A 59 -7.64 8.41 -0.71
CA ASN A 59 -6.50 9.16 -0.19
C ASN A 59 -6.38 9.04 1.34
N MET A 60 -7.50 9.00 2.07
CA MET A 60 -7.51 8.78 3.52
C MET A 60 -6.97 7.39 3.87
N LYS A 61 -7.41 6.33 3.18
CA LYS A 61 -6.90 4.97 3.36
C LYS A 61 -5.38 4.93 3.13
N SER A 62 -4.90 5.53 2.04
CA SER A 62 -3.45 5.60 1.72
C SER A 62 -2.65 6.31 2.82
N ARG A 63 -3.13 7.45 3.33
CA ARG A 63 -2.49 8.19 4.43
C ARG A 63 -2.49 7.43 5.75
N LEU A 64 -3.55 6.68 6.04
CA LEU A 64 -3.61 5.89 7.25
C LEU A 64 -2.59 4.75 7.22
N ARG A 65 -2.40 4.10 6.08
CA ARG A 65 -1.32 3.10 5.89
C ARG A 65 0.05 3.71 6.13
N MET A 66 0.32 4.91 5.58
CA MET A 66 1.58 5.62 5.81
C MET A 66 1.83 5.86 7.30
N VAL A 67 0.83 6.39 8.03
CA VAL A 67 0.95 6.63 9.48
C VAL A 67 1.23 5.32 10.23
N SER A 68 0.55 4.22 9.88
CA SER A 68 0.80 2.91 10.48
C SER A 68 2.20 2.38 10.21
N LEU A 69 2.70 2.52 8.98
CA LEU A 69 4.05 2.10 8.59
C LEU A 69 5.12 2.88 9.35
N TYR A 70 4.98 4.20 9.49
CA TYR A 70 5.91 5.01 10.28
C TYR A 70 5.79 4.72 11.79
N GLY A 71 4.59 4.43 12.30
CA GLY A 71 4.41 3.98 13.68
C GLY A 71 5.18 2.70 13.97
N LEU A 72 5.06 1.71 13.07
CA LEU A 72 5.84 0.47 13.14
C LEU A 72 7.34 0.72 12.99
N GLY A 73 7.74 1.46 11.95
CA GLY A 73 9.12 1.76 11.64
C GLY A 73 9.83 2.42 12.81
N GLN A 74 9.23 3.45 13.40
CA GLN A 74 9.81 4.14 14.56
C GLN A 74 9.86 3.24 15.81
N THR A 75 8.85 2.39 16.02
CA THR A 75 8.83 1.44 17.15
C THR A 75 9.95 0.42 17.06
N LEU A 76 10.29 -0.01 15.84
CA LEU A 76 11.28 -1.06 15.57
C LEU A 76 12.63 -0.51 15.09
N ASN A 77 12.78 0.82 15.03
CA ASN A 77 13.95 1.52 14.48
C ASN A 77 14.28 1.11 13.02
N TYR A 78 13.25 1.04 12.16
CA TYR A 78 13.33 0.73 10.73
C TYR A 78 13.02 1.92 9.84
N LEU A 79 13.51 1.87 8.60
CA LEU A 79 13.13 2.77 7.51
C LEU A 79 11.92 2.22 6.74
N VAL A 80 11.07 3.12 6.25
CA VAL A 80 9.91 2.80 5.40
C VAL A 80 10.32 2.82 3.92
N LEU A 81 10.24 1.66 3.26
CA LEU A 81 10.47 1.53 1.82
C LEU A 81 9.18 1.78 1.05
N GLY A 82 9.22 2.73 0.11
CA GLY A 82 8.13 3.00 -0.83
C GLY A 82 8.22 2.18 -2.11
N THR A 83 7.11 2.08 -2.83
CA THR A 83 6.96 1.25 -4.03
C THR A 83 6.74 2.05 -5.31
N GLY A 84 6.89 3.37 -5.26
CA GLY A 84 6.72 4.23 -6.43
C GLY A 84 7.77 3.91 -7.50
N ASN A 85 7.31 3.56 -8.70
CA ASN A 85 8.18 3.33 -9.87
C ASN A 85 8.28 4.57 -10.77
N ALA A 86 9.19 4.55 -11.74
CA ALA A 86 9.48 5.72 -12.59
C ALA A 86 8.23 6.26 -13.30
N ALA A 87 7.35 5.37 -13.76
CA ALA A 87 6.13 5.75 -14.47
C ALA A 87 5.13 6.45 -13.52
N GLU A 88 4.91 5.90 -12.32
CA GLU A 88 4.03 6.49 -11.31
C GLU A 88 4.53 7.85 -10.83
N LEU A 89 5.83 7.96 -10.58
CA LEU A 89 6.46 9.21 -10.15
C LEU A 89 6.36 10.29 -11.23
N HIS A 90 6.57 9.91 -12.50
CA HIS A 90 6.52 10.85 -13.62
C HIS A 90 5.13 11.48 -13.81
N VAL A 91 4.07 10.67 -13.71
CA VAL A 91 2.69 11.14 -13.91
C VAL A 91 2.03 11.65 -12.62
N GLY A 92 2.67 11.45 -11.46
CA GLY A 92 2.13 11.80 -10.16
C GLY A 92 1.01 10.87 -9.68
N TYR A 93 1.03 9.59 -10.08
CA TYR A 93 -0.01 8.61 -9.71
C TYR A 93 0.26 7.99 -8.33
N PHE A 94 0.14 8.83 -7.30
CA PHE A 94 0.28 8.43 -5.89
C PHE A 94 -0.49 9.41 -4.98
N THR A 95 -0.78 9.00 -3.75
CA THR A 95 -1.32 9.93 -2.75
C THR A 95 -0.17 10.69 -2.08
N LYS A 96 -0.17 12.02 -2.16
CA LYS A 96 0.78 12.85 -1.41
C LYS A 96 0.61 12.62 0.10
N HIS A 97 1.72 12.31 0.77
CA HIS A 97 1.78 11.88 2.18
C HIS A 97 0.95 10.61 2.48
N GLY A 98 0.64 9.81 1.46
CA GLY A 98 0.15 8.44 1.59
C GLY A 98 1.24 7.48 1.17
N ASP A 99 1.00 6.70 0.13
CA ASP A 99 1.96 5.79 -0.50
C ASP A 99 3.23 6.49 -1.03
N GLY A 100 3.15 7.80 -1.32
CA GLY A 100 4.34 8.61 -1.62
C GLY A 100 5.15 9.08 -0.40
N GLY A 101 4.68 8.85 0.83
CA GLY A 101 5.39 9.19 2.06
C GLY A 101 6.26 8.03 2.54
N CYS A 102 7.56 8.07 2.25
CA CYS A 102 8.52 7.03 2.60
C CYS A 102 9.94 7.60 2.72
N ASP A 103 10.87 6.80 3.26
CA ASP A 103 12.27 7.21 3.44
C ASP A 103 13.11 6.92 2.20
N LEU A 104 12.85 5.79 1.52
CA LEU A 104 13.61 5.32 0.36
C LEU A 104 12.67 4.72 -0.71
N LEU A 105 13.05 4.88 -1.99
CA LEU A 105 12.34 4.31 -3.14
C LEU A 105 13.28 3.40 -3.97
N PRO A 106 13.40 2.11 -3.62
CA PRO A 106 14.37 1.21 -4.26
C PRO A 106 14.11 0.99 -5.76
N ILE A 107 12.86 1.16 -6.21
CA ILE A 107 12.44 0.90 -7.60
C ILE A 107 12.04 2.16 -8.37
N ALA A 108 12.36 3.36 -7.86
CA ALA A 108 11.99 4.64 -8.50
C ALA A 108 12.58 4.82 -9.90
N GLY A 109 13.68 4.14 -10.23
CA GLY A 109 14.32 4.20 -11.54
C GLY A 109 13.70 3.27 -12.59
N LEU A 110 12.82 2.36 -12.20
CA LEU A 110 12.30 1.31 -13.08
C LEU A 110 10.97 1.73 -13.72
N VAL A 111 10.83 1.53 -15.02
CA VAL A 111 9.51 1.63 -15.67
C VAL A 111 8.66 0.38 -15.37
N LYS A 112 7.34 0.46 -15.60
CA LYS A 112 6.41 -0.63 -15.22
C LYS A 112 6.76 -1.99 -15.84
N GLY A 113 7.33 -2.00 -17.05
CA GLY A 113 7.82 -3.22 -17.70
C GLY A 113 9.02 -3.85 -16.97
N GLU A 114 9.97 -3.03 -16.54
CA GLU A 114 11.16 -3.49 -15.80
C GLU A 114 10.79 -3.97 -14.40
N VAL A 115 9.78 -3.36 -13.76
CA VAL A 115 9.23 -3.86 -12.49
C VAL A 115 8.68 -5.29 -12.65
N LYS A 116 8.02 -5.59 -13.78
CA LYS A 116 7.52 -6.96 -14.06
C LYS A 116 8.67 -7.94 -14.30
N GLN A 117 9.67 -7.55 -15.09
CA GLN A 117 10.86 -8.38 -15.32
C GLN A 117 11.62 -8.67 -14.03
N LEU A 118 11.75 -7.66 -13.16
CA LEU A 118 12.35 -7.84 -11.84
C LEU A 118 11.52 -8.78 -10.97
N ALA A 119 10.18 -8.66 -11.00
CA ALA A 119 9.29 -9.55 -10.27
C ALA A 119 9.39 -11.01 -10.77
N GLU A 120 9.49 -11.23 -12.08
CA GLU A 120 9.74 -12.56 -12.66
C GLU A 120 11.10 -13.13 -12.23
N PHE A 121 12.14 -12.30 -12.27
CA PHE A 121 13.49 -12.68 -11.81
C PHE A 121 13.53 -13.04 -10.31
N LEU A 122 12.77 -12.33 -9.48
CA LEU A 122 12.61 -12.59 -8.06
C LEU A 122 11.58 -13.68 -7.75
N GLU A 123 11.07 -14.38 -8.76
CA GLU A 123 10.10 -15.47 -8.61
C GLU A 123 8.82 -15.05 -7.88
N VAL A 124 8.34 -13.82 -8.09
CA VAL A 124 7.03 -13.39 -7.60
C VAL A 124 5.93 -14.23 -8.26
N LEU A 125 4.88 -14.56 -7.51
CA LEU A 125 3.77 -15.38 -7.98
C LEU A 125 3.20 -14.85 -9.33
N PRO A 126 3.02 -15.71 -10.35
CA PRO A 126 2.41 -15.31 -11.62
C PRO A 126 1.01 -14.69 -11.46
N ALA A 127 0.27 -15.11 -10.43
CA ALA A 127 -1.03 -14.54 -10.07
C ALA A 127 -0.95 -13.07 -9.62
N ILE A 128 0.22 -12.60 -9.17
CA ILE A 128 0.48 -11.18 -8.84
C ILE A 128 0.95 -10.44 -10.10
N ILE A 129 1.90 -11.00 -10.85
CA ILE A 129 2.53 -10.35 -12.02
C ILE A 129 1.50 -10.09 -13.15
N ASN A 130 0.64 -11.08 -13.41
CA ASN A 130 -0.32 -11.05 -14.51
C ASN A 130 -1.64 -10.36 -14.18
N ARG A 131 -1.87 -10.01 -12.91
CA ARG A 131 -3.09 -9.32 -12.49
C ARG A 131 -3.13 -7.90 -13.04
N ALA A 132 -4.32 -7.46 -13.42
CA ALA A 132 -4.53 -6.07 -13.81
C ALA A 132 -4.21 -5.15 -12.61
N PRO A 133 -3.37 -4.11 -12.79
CA PRO A 133 -3.09 -3.16 -11.72
C PRO A 133 -4.37 -2.49 -11.23
N SER A 134 -4.60 -2.52 -9.92
CA SER A 134 -5.71 -1.82 -9.28
C SER A 134 -5.21 -1.14 -8.01
N ALA A 135 -5.81 0.01 -7.67
CA ALA A 135 -5.47 0.72 -6.44
C ALA A 135 -6.12 0.11 -5.18
N GLY A 136 -7.09 -0.82 -5.34
CA GLY A 136 -7.82 -1.42 -4.22
C GLY A 136 -8.51 -0.39 -3.30
N LEU A 137 -8.98 0.72 -3.87
CA LEU A 137 -9.56 1.88 -3.14
C LEU A 137 -11.09 1.89 -3.14
#